data_AF-A0A382AAY8-F1
#
_entry.id   AF-A0A382AAY8-F1
#
_cell.length_a   1.000
_cell.length_b   1.000
_cell.length_c   1.000
_cell.angle_alpha   90.00
_cell.angle_beta   90.00
_cell.angle_gamma   90.00
#
_symmetry.space_group_name_H-M   'P 1'
#
loop_
_entity.id
_entity.type
_entity.pdbx_description
1 polymer ?
#
loop_
_entity_poly.entity_id
_entity_poly.type
_entity_poly.pdbx_seq_one_letter_code
_entity_poly.pdbx_strand_id
1 'polypeptide(L)'
;MSLMTARPSCEGLSIEDPYFLNMETCPDWGSTFDNQKPLNLEIGFGMGDFLIEMAIKETQSNFIGIDFTKNGTLNLLNRIKTLHLNNIRVIYGDAKKKLSTLFQDEQLESIYINFPDPWPKRRHIKLRLINPDFANLVIQKLAVKGRLYLATDSEQYAQEILEYFNTEPLCQNMNSSGFMECRNNLPKTKYEKSFIYAGEKTYYLEYSRLAIAYNSKKEGFKTPSKEKKTHQDINILEQSKNNDTLLTEKFQKDETKAKDACDLKKVADSIAKAGDKEWAKKVYKKVEEKARDSLDFNWLAYSIFEVFGDINWAKKVYKQSENKAEGSLDFNWLAYSISQTIEDHNWVKRLYEEAENKPCNVREMCDLADSVFETLGDLNWVKKIYRSAEEKTNEYSDYSELADSLHKNLGDKKKTQELYKKAESKAEVIS
;
A
#
# COMPACT_ATOMS: atom_id res chain seq x y z
N MET A 1 -5.72 7.74 7.33
CA MET A 1 -4.40 7.20 6.91
C MET A 1 -3.34 8.30 6.94
N SER A 2 -2.53 8.41 8.00
CA SER A 2 -1.30 9.21 8.01
C SER A 2 -0.18 8.29 7.50
N LEU A 3 0.18 8.32 6.22
CA LEU A 3 1.27 9.15 5.68
C LEU A 3 2.44 9.22 6.66
N MET A 4 3.33 8.23 6.58
CA MET A 4 4.66 8.27 7.19
C MET A 4 5.44 9.42 6.56
N THR A 5 5.53 10.55 7.25
CA THR A 5 6.42 11.63 6.88
C THR A 5 7.84 11.30 7.34
N ALA A 6 8.57 10.51 6.57
CA ALA A 6 10.02 10.51 6.69
C ALA A 6 10.58 11.66 5.86
N ARG A 7 11.04 12.72 6.53
CA ARG A 7 12.06 13.60 5.94
C ARG A 7 13.34 12.77 5.73
N PRO A 8 14.18 13.09 4.73
CA PRO A 8 15.48 12.43 4.59
C PRO A 8 16.31 12.74 5.85
N SER A 9 16.54 11.75 6.71
CA SER A 9 17.67 11.83 7.61
C SER A 9 18.91 11.73 6.72
N CYS A 10 19.68 12.82 6.64
CA CYS A 10 20.97 12.87 5.94
C CYS A 10 22.07 12.08 6.69
N GLU A 11 21.71 11.23 7.65
CA GLU A 11 22.66 10.38 8.36
C GLU A 11 22.94 9.12 7.55
N GLY A 12 24.21 8.93 7.20
CA GLY A 12 24.68 7.71 6.56
C GLY A 12 24.43 6.52 7.48
N LEU A 13 23.69 5.52 6.99
CA LEU A 13 23.54 4.25 7.68
C LEU A 13 24.77 3.39 7.36
N SER A 14 25.66 3.22 8.33
CA SER A 14 26.81 2.31 8.22
C SER A 14 26.49 1.03 8.98
N ILE A 15 26.35 -0.08 8.25
CA ILE A 15 26.11 -1.42 8.79
C ILE A 15 27.17 -2.34 8.19
N GLU A 16 27.90 -3.06 9.02
CA GLU A 16 28.76 -4.16 8.56
C GLU A 16 27.92 -5.42 8.37
N ASP A 17 27.41 -5.63 7.16
CA ASP A 17 26.64 -6.81 6.78
C ASP A 17 26.93 -7.16 5.30
N PRO A 18 27.22 -8.43 4.95
CA PRO A 18 27.57 -8.81 3.57
C PRO A 18 26.44 -8.58 2.56
N TYR A 19 25.19 -8.46 3.02
CA TYR A 19 24.04 -8.17 2.16
C TYR A 19 23.75 -6.67 2.06
N PHE A 20 24.39 -5.83 2.88
CA PHE A 20 24.23 -4.38 2.87
C PHE A 20 25.31 -3.71 2.01
N LEU A 21 24.88 -2.81 1.12
CA LEU A 21 25.75 -2.12 0.19
C LEU A 21 25.80 -0.63 0.52
N ASN A 22 26.87 -0.22 1.21
CA ASN A 22 27.17 1.19 1.46
C ASN A 22 28.07 1.75 0.35
N MET A 23 27.47 2.05 -0.82
CA MET A 23 28.22 2.52 -1.99
C MET A 23 27.75 3.87 -2.49
N GLU A 24 28.72 4.70 -2.88
CA GLU A 24 28.52 6.03 -3.47
C GLU A 24 28.96 6.10 -4.94
N THR A 25 29.34 4.96 -5.52
CA THR A 25 29.72 4.81 -6.93
C THR A 25 29.14 3.51 -7.50
N CYS A 26 28.97 3.45 -8.83
CA CYS A 26 28.51 2.24 -9.51
C CYS A 26 29.44 1.05 -9.20
N PRO A 27 28.92 -0.03 -8.61
CA PRO A 27 29.72 -1.24 -8.37
C PRO A 27 29.88 -2.08 -9.63
N ASP A 28 30.82 -3.01 -9.56
CA ASP A 28 30.74 -4.23 -10.35
C ASP A 28 29.71 -5.17 -9.71
N TRP A 29 28.50 -5.17 -10.26
CA TRP A 29 27.40 -6.04 -9.83
C TRP A 29 27.73 -7.52 -10.00
N GLY A 30 28.56 -7.88 -10.98
CA GLY A 30 28.97 -9.24 -11.22
C GLY A 30 29.81 -9.79 -10.06
N SER A 31 30.79 -9.00 -9.63
CA SER A 31 31.60 -9.29 -8.45
C SER A 31 30.78 -9.22 -7.15
N THR A 32 29.80 -8.32 -7.05
CA THR A 32 28.96 -8.16 -5.84
C THR A 32 28.08 -9.39 -5.57
N PHE A 33 27.56 -10.01 -6.63
CA PHE A 33 26.71 -11.22 -6.53
C PHE A 33 27.46 -12.52 -6.82
N ASP A 34 28.73 -12.45 -7.21
CA ASP A 34 29.56 -13.59 -7.66
C ASP A 34 28.92 -14.36 -8.83
N ASN A 35 28.24 -13.65 -9.73
CA ASN A 35 27.60 -14.22 -10.93
C ASN A 35 27.19 -13.11 -11.92
N GLN A 36 26.70 -13.48 -13.12
CA GLN A 36 26.23 -12.54 -14.16
C GLN A 36 24.72 -12.65 -14.41
N LYS A 37 23.94 -13.02 -13.39
CA LYS A 37 22.47 -13.16 -13.50
C LYS A 37 21.81 -11.78 -13.67
N PRO A 38 20.62 -11.72 -14.29
CA PRO A 38 19.90 -10.47 -14.47
C PRO A 38 19.66 -9.71 -13.16
N LEU A 39 19.73 -8.39 -13.22
CA LEU A 39 19.52 -7.51 -12.07
C LEU A 39 18.09 -6.98 -12.05
N ASN A 40 17.43 -7.15 -10.91
CA ASN A 40 16.07 -6.71 -10.66
C ASN A 40 16.04 -5.79 -9.44
N LEU A 41 15.35 -4.65 -9.54
CA LEU A 41 15.37 -3.61 -8.52
C LEU A 41 13.97 -3.35 -7.95
N GLU A 42 13.82 -3.38 -6.63
CA GLU A 42 12.65 -2.81 -5.94
C GLU A 42 13.02 -1.46 -5.29
N ILE A 43 12.23 -0.43 -5.59
CA ILE A 43 12.36 0.91 -5.00
C ILE A 43 11.24 1.10 -3.97
N GLY A 44 11.62 1.41 -2.73
CA GLY A 44 10.69 1.53 -1.60
C GLY A 44 10.20 0.17 -1.11
N PHE A 45 11.11 -0.76 -0.81
CA PHE A 45 10.76 -2.13 -0.42
C PHE A 45 10.04 -2.22 0.94
N GLY A 46 10.09 -1.17 1.77
CA GLY A 46 9.46 -1.13 3.09
C GLY A 46 9.99 -2.24 4.02
N MET A 47 9.15 -3.24 4.31
CA MET A 47 9.54 -4.39 5.14
C MET A 47 10.20 -5.54 4.36
N GLY A 48 10.27 -5.41 3.02
CA GLY A 48 10.97 -6.35 2.14
C GLY A 48 10.24 -7.65 1.83
N ASP A 49 8.94 -7.77 2.15
CA ASP A 49 8.15 -8.99 1.89
C ASP A 49 8.14 -9.36 0.40
N PHE A 50 7.91 -8.38 -0.47
CA PHE A 50 7.89 -8.58 -1.91
C PHE A 50 9.25 -9.06 -2.41
N LEU A 51 10.32 -8.36 -2.04
CA LEU A 51 11.69 -8.70 -2.44
C LEU A 51 12.11 -10.10 -2.00
N ILE A 52 11.77 -10.51 -0.77
CA ILE A 52 12.06 -11.85 -0.26
C ILE A 52 11.29 -12.92 -1.05
N GLU A 53 9.98 -12.71 -1.27
CA GLU A 53 9.16 -13.65 -2.05
C GLU A 53 9.68 -13.78 -3.50
N MET A 54 10.09 -12.67 -4.12
CA MET A 54 10.72 -12.67 -5.45
C MET A 54 12.06 -13.40 -5.47
N ALA A 55 12.96 -13.11 -4.52
CA ALA A 55 14.28 -13.75 -4.44
C ALA A 55 14.20 -15.26 -4.24
N ILE A 56 13.21 -15.75 -3.47
CA ILE A 56 12.93 -17.18 -3.30
C ILE A 56 12.39 -17.80 -4.60
N LYS A 57 11.47 -17.10 -5.27
CA LYS A 57 10.79 -17.60 -6.48
C LYS A 57 11.72 -17.65 -7.70
N GLU A 58 12.61 -16.67 -7.83
CA GLU A 58 13.43 -16.45 -9.03
C GLU A 58 14.93 -16.57 -8.70
N THR A 59 15.37 -17.79 -8.43
CA THR A 59 16.78 -18.07 -8.06
C THR A 59 17.79 -17.82 -9.18
N GLN A 60 17.31 -17.63 -10.41
CA GLN A 60 18.14 -17.28 -11.58
C GLN A 60 18.29 -15.77 -11.79
N SER A 61 17.77 -14.96 -10.87
CA SER A 61 17.84 -13.50 -10.89
C SER A 61 18.48 -12.96 -9.62
N ASN A 62 19.14 -11.82 -9.72
CA ASN A 62 19.65 -11.05 -8.59
C ASN A 62 18.69 -9.91 -8.27
N PHE A 63 18.43 -9.68 -6.98
CA PHE A 63 17.50 -8.68 -6.48
C PHE A 63 18.23 -7.61 -5.67
N ILE A 64 17.90 -6.36 -5.94
CA ILE A 64 18.39 -5.21 -5.20
C ILE A 64 17.18 -4.47 -4.60
N GLY A 65 17.24 -4.15 -3.32
CA GLY A 65 16.26 -3.29 -2.66
C GLY A 65 16.86 -1.93 -2.31
N ILE A 66 16.19 -0.84 -2.68
CA ILE A 66 16.52 0.52 -2.20
C ILE A 66 15.38 1.04 -1.34
N ASP A 67 15.68 1.49 -0.13
CA ASP A 67 14.72 2.16 0.75
C ASP A 67 15.42 3.24 1.60
N PHE A 68 14.66 4.19 2.13
CA PHE A 68 15.17 5.26 2.99
C PHE A 68 14.87 5.01 4.49
N THR A 69 14.20 3.91 4.83
CA THR A 69 13.87 3.55 6.21
C THR A 69 14.93 2.64 6.82
N LYS A 70 15.52 3.08 7.94
CA LYS A 70 16.51 2.30 8.69
C LYS A 70 15.90 1.00 9.23
N ASN A 71 14.68 1.07 9.77
CA ASN A 71 13.98 -0.10 10.32
C ASN A 71 13.67 -1.15 9.25
N GLY A 72 13.18 -0.71 8.08
CA GLY A 72 12.93 -1.61 6.94
C GLY A 72 14.21 -2.30 6.48
N THR A 73 15.29 -1.53 6.35
CA THR A 73 16.62 -2.03 5.96
C THR A 73 17.12 -3.10 6.93
N LEU A 74 17.13 -2.82 8.24
CA LEU A 74 17.61 -3.77 9.26
C LEU A 74 16.75 -5.03 9.32
N ASN A 75 15.43 -4.90 9.22
CA ASN A 75 14.51 -6.04 9.19
C ASN A 75 14.77 -6.93 7.98
N LEU A 76 14.91 -6.35 6.79
CA LEU A 76 15.21 -7.10 5.57
C LEU A 76 16.55 -7.83 5.67
N LEU A 77 17.61 -7.16 6.12
CA LEU A 77 18.93 -7.80 6.33
C LEU A 77 18.85 -9.01 7.27
N ASN A 78 18.10 -8.88 8.37
CA ASN A 78 17.90 -10.00 9.29
C ASN A 78 17.20 -11.19 8.59
N ARG A 79 16.12 -10.92 7.86
CA ARG A 79 15.37 -11.95 7.13
C ARG A 79 16.20 -12.63 6.05
N ILE A 80 17.03 -11.89 5.32
CA ILE A 80 17.95 -12.42 4.31
C ILE A 80 18.88 -13.45 4.95
N LYS A 81 19.46 -13.13 6.11
CA LYS A 81 20.33 -14.04 6.88
C LYS A 81 19.60 -15.27 7.36
N THR A 82 18.41 -15.11 7.94
CA THR A 82 17.59 -16.23 8.43
C THR A 82 17.18 -17.19 7.31
N LEU A 83 16.92 -16.67 6.10
CA LEU A 83 16.49 -17.45 4.95
C LEU A 83 17.65 -17.90 4.04
N HIS A 84 18.89 -17.52 4.37
CA HIS A 84 20.10 -17.83 3.60
C HIS A 84 20.01 -17.45 2.11
N LEU A 85 19.47 -16.26 1.82
CA LEU A 85 19.28 -15.78 0.45
C LEU A 85 20.55 -15.10 -0.08
N ASN A 86 21.18 -15.69 -1.09
CA ASN A 86 22.43 -15.18 -1.64
C ASN A 86 22.23 -14.20 -2.81
N ASN A 87 21.05 -14.21 -3.44
CA ASN A 87 20.69 -13.44 -4.63
C ASN A 87 19.98 -12.13 -4.31
N ILE A 88 20.18 -11.56 -3.12
CA ILE A 88 19.57 -10.30 -2.69
C ILE A 88 20.59 -9.37 -2.03
N ARG A 89 20.52 -8.07 -2.33
CA ARG A 89 21.32 -7.00 -1.71
C ARG A 89 20.45 -5.80 -1.34
N VAL A 90 20.85 -5.08 -0.30
CA VAL A 90 20.08 -3.97 0.28
C VAL A 90 20.90 -2.68 0.27
N ILE A 91 20.29 -1.59 -0.18
CA ILE A 91 20.86 -0.25 -0.19
C ILE A 91 19.95 0.68 0.60
N TYR A 92 20.57 1.50 1.45
CA TYR A 92 19.88 2.58 2.14
C TYR A 92 20.13 3.92 1.45
N GLY A 93 19.07 4.69 1.20
CA GLY A 93 19.16 6.09 0.76
C GLY A 93 18.08 6.52 -0.23
N ASP A 94 18.22 7.76 -0.71
CA ASP A 94 17.31 8.34 -1.71
C ASP A 94 17.45 7.60 -3.05
N ALA A 95 16.36 6.95 -3.46
CA ALA A 95 16.31 6.20 -4.70
C ALA A 95 16.61 7.03 -5.95
N LYS A 96 16.24 8.32 -5.99
CA LYS A 96 16.55 9.19 -7.15
C LYS A 96 18.06 9.34 -7.33
N LYS A 97 18.79 9.58 -6.23
CA LYS A 97 20.25 9.71 -6.23
C LYS A 97 20.94 8.36 -6.44
N LYS A 98 20.48 7.31 -5.75
CA LYS A 98 21.10 5.98 -5.81
C LYS A 98 20.91 5.34 -7.19
N LEU A 99 19.75 5.48 -7.83
CA LEU A 99 19.50 4.92 -9.15
C LEU A 99 20.43 5.49 -10.23
N SER A 100 20.67 6.80 -10.23
CA SER A 100 21.58 7.43 -11.19
C SER A 100 23.05 7.05 -10.96
N THR A 101 23.43 6.82 -9.69
CA THR A 101 24.82 6.61 -9.27
C THR A 101 25.24 5.14 -9.36
N LEU A 102 24.33 4.22 -9.03
CA LEU A 102 24.66 2.81 -8.83
C LEU A 102 24.40 1.91 -10.05
N PHE A 103 23.67 2.42 -11.04
CA PHE A 103 23.31 1.63 -12.22
C PHE A 103 23.71 2.35 -13.50
N GLN A 104 24.29 1.58 -14.42
CA GLN A 104 24.50 2.01 -15.80
C GLN A 104 23.17 2.01 -16.54
N ASP A 105 23.14 2.72 -17.67
CA ASP A 105 21.99 2.69 -18.55
C ASP A 105 21.79 1.27 -19.12
N GLU A 106 20.55 0.87 -19.29
CA GLU A 106 20.19 -0.44 -19.85
C GLU A 106 20.68 -1.67 -19.06
N GLN A 107 20.93 -1.52 -17.75
CA GLN A 107 21.49 -2.56 -16.90
C GLN A 107 20.45 -3.41 -16.16
N LEU A 108 19.26 -2.87 -15.88
CA LEU A 108 18.24 -3.52 -15.05
C LEU A 108 17.22 -4.28 -15.91
N GLU A 109 17.00 -5.56 -15.62
CA GLU A 109 15.99 -6.38 -16.31
C GLU A 109 14.57 -5.97 -15.89
N SER A 110 14.34 -5.82 -14.59
CA SER A 110 13.06 -5.30 -14.08
C SER A 110 13.22 -4.28 -12.96
N ILE A 111 12.28 -3.35 -12.91
CA ILE A 111 12.12 -2.39 -11.80
C ILE A 111 10.70 -2.51 -11.23
N TYR A 112 10.61 -2.56 -9.91
CA TYR A 112 9.36 -2.63 -9.15
C TYR A 112 9.22 -1.38 -8.28
N ILE A 113 8.08 -0.71 -8.36
CA ILE A 113 7.72 0.41 -7.46
C ILE A 113 6.32 0.14 -6.93
N ASN A 114 6.26 -0.28 -5.67
CA ASN A 114 5.04 -0.75 -5.04
C ASN A 114 4.54 0.28 -4.02
N PHE A 115 3.38 0.87 -4.27
CA PHE A 115 2.68 1.81 -3.38
C PHE A 115 3.55 2.99 -2.92
N PRO A 116 4.16 3.76 -3.85
CA PRO A 116 4.92 4.95 -3.48
C PRO A 116 3.98 5.99 -2.85
N ASP A 117 4.51 6.77 -1.89
CA ASP A 117 3.70 7.76 -1.17
C ASP A 117 2.95 8.73 -2.11
N PRO A 118 1.61 8.81 -2.04
CA PRO A 118 0.81 9.54 -3.02
C PRO A 118 0.77 11.05 -2.78
N TRP A 119 1.19 11.54 -1.61
CA TRP A 119 1.22 12.96 -1.24
C TRP A 119 0.02 13.78 -1.78
N PRO A 120 -1.22 13.46 -1.35
CA PRO A 120 -2.45 13.95 -2.01
C PRO A 120 -2.66 15.47 -1.89
N LYS A 121 -2.00 16.13 -0.93
CA LYS A 121 -2.08 17.59 -0.77
C LYS A 121 -1.30 18.27 -1.89
N ARG A 122 -1.92 19.21 -2.62
CA ARG A 122 -1.31 19.94 -3.75
C ARG A 122 0.10 20.49 -3.47
N ARG A 123 0.33 21.01 -2.26
CA ARG A 123 1.64 21.54 -1.84
C ARG A 123 2.74 20.47 -1.68
N HIS A 124 2.38 19.20 -1.56
CA HIS A 124 3.29 18.07 -1.36
C HIS A 124 3.51 17.24 -2.64
N ILE A 125 2.88 17.58 -3.78
CA ILE A 125 3.06 16.87 -5.04
C ILE A 125 4.56 16.76 -5.42
N LYS A 126 5.36 17.77 -5.11
CA LYS A 126 6.82 17.78 -5.35
C LYS A 126 7.59 16.71 -4.56
N LEU A 127 6.99 16.14 -3.51
CA LEU A 127 7.57 15.07 -2.70
C LEU A 127 7.30 13.68 -3.29
N ARG A 128 6.45 13.57 -4.31
CA ARG A 128 6.21 12.31 -5.01
C ARG A 128 7.51 11.76 -5.58
N LEU A 129 7.71 10.46 -5.38
CA LEU A 129 8.82 9.74 -5.96
C LEU A 129 8.77 9.85 -7.49
N ILE A 130 7.62 9.50 -8.06
CA ILE A 130 7.42 9.47 -9.50
C ILE A 130 7.00 10.87 -9.97
N ASN A 131 7.88 11.45 -10.77
CA ASN A 131 7.70 12.67 -11.54
C ASN A 131 8.29 12.43 -12.95
N PRO A 132 8.15 13.36 -13.91
CA PRO A 132 8.67 13.16 -15.26
C PRO A 132 10.17 12.82 -15.30
N ASP A 133 11.02 13.56 -14.58
CA ASP A 133 12.47 13.32 -14.57
C ASP A 133 12.82 11.92 -14.04
N PHE A 134 12.12 11.46 -13.01
CA PHE A 134 12.32 10.14 -12.44
C PHE A 134 11.77 9.03 -13.33
N ALA A 135 10.64 9.25 -14.02
CA ALA A 135 10.11 8.31 -15.01
C ALA A 135 11.13 8.10 -16.14
N ASN A 136 11.70 9.18 -16.67
CA ASN A 136 12.77 9.12 -17.67
C ASN A 136 13.98 8.34 -17.17
N LEU A 137 14.46 8.65 -15.94
CA LEU A 137 15.59 7.96 -15.33
C LEU A 137 15.33 6.44 -15.17
N VAL A 138 14.15 6.06 -14.68
CA VAL A 138 13.76 4.65 -14.53
C VAL A 138 13.79 3.93 -15.87
N ILE A 139 13.22 4.52 -16.93
CA ILE A 139 13.22 3.91 -18.26
C ILE A 139 14.64 3.85 -18.83
N GLN A 140 15.49 4.85 -18.59
CA GLN A 140 16.89 4.87 -19.02
C GLN A 140 17.71 3.71 -18.41
N LYS A 141 17.46 3.35 -17.14
CA LYS A 141 18.18 2.26 -16.46
C LYS A 141 17.68 0.86 -16.82
N LEU A 142 16.46 0.72 -17.35
CA LEU A 142 15.95 -0.56 -17.83
C LEU A 142 16.68 -1.04 -19.08
N ALA A 143 17.00 -2.32 -19.14
CA ALA A 143 17.50 -3.00 -20.33
C ALA A 143 16.45 -2.97 -21.45
N VAL A 144 16.88 -3.15 -22.70
CA VAL A 144 15.96 -3.32 -23.84
C VAL A 144 15.02 -4.51 -23.57
N LYS A 145 13.71 -4.30 -23.74
CA LYS A 145 12.61 -5.22 -23.36
C LYS A 145 12.46 -5.47 -21.85
N GLY A 146 13.25 -4.82 -21.01
CA GLY A 146 13.10 -4.84 -19.56
C GLY A 146 11.72 -4.33 -19.12
N ARG A 147 11.29 -4.72 -17.92
CA ARG A 147 9.91 -4.52 -17.44
C ARG A 147 9.88 -3.56 -16.25
N LEU A 148 8.95 -2.62 -16.30
CA LEU A 148 8.62 -1.76 -15.16
C LEU A 148 7.25 -2.17 -14.62
N TYR A 149 7.20 -2.44 -13.32
CA TYR A 149 5.99 -2.79 -12.59
C TYR A 149 5.68 -1.72 -11.56
N LEU A 150 4.47 -1.16 -11.67
CA LEU A 150 4.00 -0.07 -10.81
C LEU A 150 2.68 -0.50 -10.16
N ALA A 151 2.53 -0.19 -8.87
CA ALA A 151 1.26 -0.36 -8.16
C ALA A 151 1.00 0.85 -7.25
N THR A 152 -0.25 1.33 -7.20
CA THR A 152 -0.69 2.37 -6.26
C THR A 152 -2.18 2.24 -5.96
N ASP A 153 -2.58 2.62 -4.75
CA ASP A 153 -3.96 2.74 -4.28
C ASP A 153 -4.60 4.10 -4.61
N SER A 154 -3.79 5.09 -5.02
CA SER A 154 -4.27 6.44 -5.33
C SER A 154 -4.63 6.61 -6.80
N GLU A 155 -5.91 6.79 -7.11
CA GLU A 155 -6.39 6.99 -8.49
C GLU A 155 -5.76 8.20 -9.18
N GLN A 156 -5.72 9.35 -8.50
CA GLN A 156 -5.11 10.56 -9.07
C GLN A 156 -3.63 10.35 -9.38
N TYR A 157 -2.90 9.72 -8.46
CA TYR A 157 -1.48 9.45 -8.68
C TYR A 157 -1.27 8.42 -9.79
N ALA A 158 -2.14 7.41 -9.88
CA ALA A 158 -2.12 6.41 -10.95
C ALA A 158 -2.29 7.05 -12.34
N GLN A 159 -3.21 8.02 -12.48
CA GLN A 159 -3.42 8.77 -13.72
C GLN A 159 -2.20 9.61 -14.09
N GLU A 160 -1.58 10.30 -13.13
CA GLU A 160 -0.35 11.06 -13.38
C GLU A 160 0.82 10.15 -13.78
N ILE A 161 0.98 9.00 -13.10
CA ILE A 161 1.98 7.99 -13.44
C ILE A 161 1.75 7.48 -14.87
N LEU A 162 0.49 7.17 -15.24
CA LEU A 162 0.11 6.76 -16.59
C LEU A 162 0.52 7.82 -17.62
N GLU A 163 0.25 9.10 -17.34
CA GLU A 163 0.63 10.21 -18.22
C GLU A 163 2.15 10.29 -18.40
N TYR A 164 2.91 10.33 -17.30
CA TYR A 164 4.36 10.47 -17.35
C TYR A 164 5.01 9.35 -18.17
N PHE A 165 4.67 8.08 -17.91
CA PHE A 165 5.28 6.96 -18.64
C PHE A 165 4.76 6.82 -20.08
N ASN A 166 3.53 7.23 -20.39
CA ASN A 166 3.04 7.26 -21.78
C ASN A 166 3.71 8.36 -22.61
N THR A 167 4.22 9.43 -21.98
CA THR A 167 5.00 10.47 -22.67
C THR A 167 6.46 10.10 -22.92
N GLU A 168 6.98 9.07 -22.24
CA GLU A 168 8.37 8.61 -22.40
C GLU A 168 8.55 7.83 -23.73
N PRO A 169 9.35 8.33 -24.69
CA PRO A 169 9.41 7.75 -26.04
C PRO A 169 9.94 6.32 -26.12
N LEU A 170 10.75 5.91 -25.14
CA LEU A 170 11.35 4.58 -25.07
C LEU A 170 10.52 3.61 -24.23
N CYS A 171 9.31 3.98 -23.86
CA CYS A 171 8.44 3.24 -22.97
C CYS A 171 7.18 2.78 -23.71
N GLN A 172 6.78 1.53 -23.53
CA GLN A 172 5.53 0.99 -24.07
C GLN A 172 4.67 0.43 -22.95
N ASN A 173 3.43 0.91 -22.83
CA ASN A 173 2.46 0.33 -21.92
C ASN A 173 2.04 -1.07 -22.43
N MET A 174 2.06 -2.06 -21.55
CA MET A 174 1.73 -3.45 -21.86
C MET A 174 0.22 -3.73 -21.85
N ASN A 175 -0.59 -2.78 -21.39
CA ASN A 175 -2.03 -2.87 -21.40
C ASN A 175 -2.64 -1.73 -22.24
N SER A 176 -3.41 -2.09 -23.27
CA SER A 176 -4.05 -1.11 -24.16
C SER A 176 -5.07 -0.20 -23.47
N SER A 177 -5.64 -0.63 -22.33
CA SER A 177 -6.54 0.19 -21.52
C SER A 177 -5.82 1.15 -20.55
N GLY A 178 -4.48 1.08 -20.48
CA GLY A 178 -3.63 1.89 -19.61
C GLY A 178 -3.32 1.23 -18.27
N PHE A 179 -4.31 0.57 -17.64
CA PHE A 179 -4.17 -0.12 -16.35
C PHE A 179 -4.38 -1.63 -16.48
N MET A 180 -3.73 -2.41 -15.62
CA MET A 180 -3.98 -3.84 -15.49
C MET A 180 -5.02 -4.11 -14.40
N GLU A 181 -5.87 -5.10 -14.61
CA GLU A 181 -6.84 -5.54 -13.60
C GLU A 181 -6.17 -6.25 -12.43
N CYS A 182 -5.08 -6.99 -12.69
CA CYS A 182 -4.32 -7.71 -11.68
C CYS A 182 -2.90 -8.02 -12.15
N ARG A 183 -2.04 -8.43 -11.21
CA ARG A 183 -0.65 -8.84 -11.45
C ARG A 183 -0.37 -10.28 -11.00
N ASN A 184 -1.09 -11.24 -11.57
CA ASN A 184 -1.14 -12.65 -11.09
C ASN A 184 0.24 -13.34 -10.91
N ASN A 185 1.27 -12.90 -11.63
CA ASN A 185 2.60 -13.51 -11.58
C ASN A 185 3.54 -12.87 -10.54
N LEU A 186 3.11 -11.82 -9.84
CA LEU A 186 3.92 -11.14 -8.84
C LEU A 186 3.41 -11.42 -7.41
N PRO A 187 4.33 -11.54 -6.43
CA PRO A 187 3.99 -11.54 -5.01
C PRO A 187 3.14 -10.33 -4.64
N LYS A 188 2.25 -10.51 -3.66
CA LYS A 188 1.48 -9.38 -3.14
C LYS A 188 2.21 -8.73 -1.98
N THR A 189 2.35 -7.41 -2.01
CA THR A 189 2.96 -6.68 -0.88
C THR A 189 2.04 -6.71 0.35
N LYS A 190 2.57 -6.36 1.52
CA LYS A 190 1.74 -6.17 2.73
C LYS A 190 0.61 -5.15 2.48
N TYR A 191 0.94 -4.02 1.84
CA TYR A 191 -0.04 -2.98 1.51
C TYR A 191 -1.06 -3.48 0.51
N GLU A 192 -0.65 -4.16 -0.55
CA GLU A 192 -1.58 -4.75 -1.52
C GLU A 192 -2.53 -5.74 -0.87
N LYS A 193 -2.02 -6.62 -0.01
CA LYS A 193 -2.86 -7.53 0.79
C LYS A 193 -3.86 -6.70 1.62
N SER A 194 -3.40 -5.65 2.30
CA SER A 194 -4.24 -4.74 3.08
C SER A 194 -5.33 -4.05 2.26
N PHE A 195 -5.00 -3.49 1.10
CA PHE A 195 -5.96 -2.81 0.21
C PHE A 195 -6.96 -3.78 -0.38
N ILE A 196 -6.51 -4.97 -0.79
CA ILE A 196 -7.39 -6.06 -1.22
C ILE A 196 -8.32 -6.46 -0.06
N TYR A 197 -7.81 -6.57 1.17
CA TYR A 197 -8.63 -6.86 2.35
C TYR A 197 -9.64 -5.76 2.68
N ALA A 198 -9.26 -4.49 2.48
CA ALA A 198 -10.13 -3.33 2.63
C ALA A 198 -11.12 -3.17 1.45
N GLY A 199 -10.97 -3.95 0.37
CA GLY A 199 -11.76 -3.80 -0.84
C GLY A 199 -11.47 -2.52 -1.62
N GLU A 200 -10.34 -1.87 -1.32
CA GLU A 200 -9.88 -0.65 -1.98
C GLU A 200 -9.35 -0.97 -3.38
N LYS A 201 -9.56 -0.03 -4.30
CA LYS A 201 -9.13 -0.19 -5.69
C LYS A 201 -7.62 0.06 -5.78
N THR A 202 -6.89 -0.94 -6.27
CA THR A 202 -5.48 -0.80 -6.61
C THR A 202 -5.33 -0.65 -8.11
N TYR A 203 -4.45 0.25 -8.52
CA TYR A 203 -4.09 0.52 -9.90
C TYR A 203 -2.72 -0.09 -10.19
N TYR A 204 -2.69 -0.96 -11.20
CA TYR A 204 -1.47 -1.62 -11.64
C TYR A 204 -1.10 -1.11 -13.03
N LEU A 205 0.19 -0.83 -13.25
CA LEU A 205 0.71 -0.51 -14.57
C LEU A 205 1.94 -1.37 -14.86
N GLU A 206 2.06 -1.81 -16.11
CA GLU A 206 3.23 -2.55 -16.59
C GLU A 206 3.70 -1.91 -17.89
N TYR A 207 5.01 -1.62 -17.95
CA TYR A 207 5.65 -1.08 -19.14
C TYR A 207 6.83 -1.93 -19.56
N SER A 208 7.20 -1.84 -20.83
CA SER A 208 8.43 -2.40 -21.37
C SER A 208 9.26 -1.33 -22.07
N ARG A 209 10.58 -1.38 -21.89
CA ARG A 209 11.48 -0.49 -22.63
C ARG A 209 11.63 -0.95 -24.08
N LEU A 210 11.40 -0.04 -25.01
CA LEU A 210 11.59 -0.24 -26.44
C LEU A 210 13.07 -0.22 -26.83
N ALA A 211 13.43 -0.99 -27.86
CA ALA A 211 14.72 -0.83 -28.50
C ALA A 211 14.77 0.50 -29.26
N ILE A 212 15.86 1.26 -29.14
CA ILE A 212 16.10 2.40 -30.01
C ILE A 212 16.35 1.85 -31.41
N ALA A 213 15.33 1.89 -32.28
CA ALA A 213 15.56 1.70 -33.70
C ALA A 213 16.31 2.92 -34.21
N TYR A 214 17.62 2.78 -34.48
CA TYR A 214 18.36 3.75 -35.28
C TYR A 214 17.76 3.76 -36.70
N ASN A 215 16.74 4.57 -36.92
CA ASN A 215 16.19 4.79 -38.25
C ASN A 215 17.11 5.73 -39.02
N SER A 216 18.09 5.16 -39.70
CA SER A 216 18.65 5.74 -40.91
C SER A 216 17.52 6.00 -41.91
N LYS A 217 17.35 7.29 -42.23
CA LYS A 217 16.58 7.88 -43.34
C LYS A 217 15.05 7.98 -43.19
N LYS A 218 14.61 9.25 -43.14
CA LYS A 218 13.32 9.74 -43.62
C LYS A 218 13.10 9.31 -45.07
N GLU A 219 12.01 8.62 -45.33
CA GLU A 219 11.20 8.63 -46.55
C GLU A 219 9.88 7.94 -46.16
N GLY A 220 8.78 8.65 -45.97
CA GLY A 220 7.91 9.07 -47.07
C GLY A 220 6.84 8.00 -47.32
N PHE A 221 5.90 7.79 -46.39
CA PHE A 221 4.74 6.91 -46.64
C PHE A 221 3.47 7.71 -46.91
N LYS A 222 3.07 7.67 -48.18
CA LYS A 222 1.74 7.99 -48.69
C LYS A 222 0.71 7.04 -48.07
N THR A 223 -0.46 7.58 -47.77
CA THR A 223 -1.70 6.83 -47.51
C THR A 223 -2.12 5.99 -48.71
N PRO A 224 -2.68 4.80 -48.46
CA PRO A 224 -3.79 4.33 -49.29
C PRO A 224 -4.98 3.81 -48.47
N SER A 225 -6.13 4.41 -48.80
CA SER A 225 -7.45 3.81 -49.12
C SER A 225 -7.93 2.51 -48.45
N LYS A 226 -9.13 2.67 -47.88
CA LYS A 226 -10.21 1.69 -47.66
C LYS A 226 -10.25 0.54 -48.68
N GLU A 227 -10.25 -0.69 -48.19
CA GLU A 227 -10.94 -1.82 -48.83
C GLU A 227 -11.65 -2.70 -47.79
N LYS A 228 -12.92 -3.01 -48.11
CA LYS A 228 -13.77 -4.01 -47.45
C LYS A 228 -13.46 -5.40 -48.05
N LYS A 229 -13.30 -6.43 -47.23
CA LYS A 229 -13.58 -7.84 -47.56
C LYS A 229 -14.10 -8.53 -46.29
N THR A 230 -15.42 -8.72 -46.19
CA THR A 230 -16.20 -9.95 -46.49
C THR A 230 -15.91 -11.12 -45.54
N HIS A 231 -16.94 -11.46 -44.78
CA HIS A 231 -17.12 -12.71 -44.04
C HIS A 231 -16.97 -13.93 -44.96
N GLN A 232 -16.23 -14.94 -44.48
CA GLN A 232 -16.64 -16.33 -44.64
C GLN A 232 -16.00 -17.21 -43.55
N ASP A 233 -16.85 -18.07 -43.02
CA ASP A 233 -16.80 -18.78 -41.76
C ASP A 233 -15.72 -19.87 -41.66
N ILE A 234 -15.18 -20.06 -40.46
CA ILE A 234 -14.88 -21.40 -39.95
C ILE A 234 -15.49 -21.51 -38.54
N ASN A 235 -16.44 -22.43 -38.47
CA ASN A 235 -17.22 -22.84 -37.33
C ASN A 235 -16.33 -23.67 -36.38
N ILE A 236 -16.06 -23.16 -35.17
CA ILE A 236 -15.67 -23.99 -34.02
C ILE A 236 -16.60 -23.58 -32.87
N LEU A 237 -17.72 -24.28 -32.78
CA LEU A 237 -18.53 -24.37 -31.59
C LEU A 237 -17.95 -25.48 -30.71
N GLU A 238 -17.25 -25.11 -29.65
CA GLU A 238 -17.22 -25.89 -28.40
C GLU A 238 -16.87 -24.98 -27.21
N GLN A 239 -17.94 -24.61 -26.48
CA GLN A 239 -18.00 -24.27 -25.05
C GLN A 239 -17.16 -23.10 -24.49
N SER A 240 -17.58 -21.86 -24.76
CA SER A 240 -17.38 -20.77 -23.78
C SER A 240 -18.48 -20.84 -22.73
N LYS A 241 -18.18 -21.29 -21.50
CA LYS A 241 -19.07 -21.04 -20.36
C LYS A 241 -19.31 -19.52 -20.29
N ASN A 242 -20.57 -19.11 -20.23
CA ASN A 242 -20.96 -17.71 -20.10
C ASN A 242 -20.21 -17.08 -18.90
N ASN A 243 -19.64 -15.88 -19.05
CA ASN A 243 -18.77 -15.25 -18.04
C ASN A 243 -19.47 -15.13 -16.66
N ASP A 244 -20.78 -14.93 -16.65
CA ASP A 244 -21.61 -14.88 -15.44
C ASP A 244 -21.68 -16.25 -14.71
N THR A 245 -21.67 -17.34 -15.47
CA THR A 245 -21.64 -18.70 -14.91
C THR A 245 -20.29 -19.01 -14.26
N LEU A 246 -19.19 -18.58 -14.90
CA LEU A 246 -17.84 -18.70 -14.33
C LEU A 246 -17.68 -17.87 -13.05
N LEU A 247 -18.24 -16.65 -13.03
CA LEU A 247 -18.20 -15.78 -11.86
C LEU A 247 -19.01 -16.37 -10.69
N THR A 248 -20.17 -16.95 -11.00
CA THR A 248 -21.02 -17.64 -10.02
C THR A 248 -20.31 -18.88 -9.43
N GLU A 249 -19.72 -19.72 -10.28
CA GLU A 249 -18.94 -20.90 -9.84
C GLU A 249 -17.75 -20.48 -8.95
N LYS A 250 -17.09 -19.36 -9.29
CA LYS A 250 -15.99 -18.80 -8.49
C LYS A 250 -16.47 -18.36 -7.11
N PHE A 251 -17.53 -17.55 -7.01
CA PHE A 251 -18.02 -17.09 -5.72
C PHE A 251 -18.56 -18.21 -4.84
N GLN A 252 -19.20 -19.24 -5.41
CA GLN A 252 -19.59 -20.44 -4.66
C GLN A 252 -18.38 -21.19 -4.10
N LYS A 253 -17.31 -21.29 -4.89
CA LYS A 253 -16.05 -21.91 -4.46
C LYS A 253 -15.36 -21.10 -3.36
N ASP A 254 -15.37 -19.78 -3.46
CA ASP A 254 -14.77 -18.89 -2.47
C ASP A 254 -15.59 -18.91 -1.17
N GLU A 255 -16.92 -18.94 -1.24
CA GLU A 255 -17.82 -19.08 -0.08
C GLU A 255 -17.60 -20.39 0.67
N THR A 256 -17.42 -21.51 -0.04
CA THR A 256 -17.15 -22.82 0.59
C THR A 256 -15.75 -22.92 1.21
N LYS A 257 -14.78 -22.15 0.71
CA LYS A 257 -13.40 -22.12 1.24
C LYS A 257 -13.22 -21.18 2.42
N ALA A 258 -14.17 -20.26 2.64
CA ALA A 258 -14.07 -19.24 3.68
C ALA A 258 -14.02 -19.88 5.08
N LYS A 259 -12.94 -19.62 5.81
CA LYS A 259 -12.67 -20.28 7.10
C LYS A 259 -13.35 -19.55 8.26
N ASP A 260 -13.41 -18.24 8.20
CA ASP A 260 -13.93 -17.37 9.26
C ASP A 260 -14.92 -16.30 8.72
N ALA A 261 -15.37 -15.42 9.62
CA ALA A 261 -16.28 -14.33 9.30
C ALA A 261 -15.66 -13.33 8.31
N CYS A 262 -14.36 -13.04 8.47
CA CYS A 262 -13.61 -12.12 7.62
C CYS A 262 -13.51 -12.62 6.18
N ASP A 263 -13.23 -13.90 5.97
CA ASP A 263 -13.22 -14.53 4.64
C ASP A 263 -14.61 -14.48 3.98
N LEU A 264 -15.67 -14.84 4.72
CA LEU A 264 -17.04 -14.80 4.19
C LEU A 264 -17.47 -13.38 3.83
N LYS A 265 -17.04 -12.39 4.63
CA LYS A 265 -17.33 -10.97 4.38
C LYS A 265 -16.74 -10.52 3.05
N LYS A 266 -15.48 -10.87 2.76
CA LYS A 266 -14.84 -10.53 1.47
C LYS A 266 -15.58 -11.14 0.28
N VAL A 267 -16.08 -12.36 0.44
CA VAL A 267 -16.92 -13.01 -0.57
C VAL A 267 -18.23 -12.24 -0.75
N ALA A 268 -18.90 -11.87 0.34
CA ALA A 268 -20.13 -11.07 0.30
C ALA A 268 -19.93 -9.71 -0.38
N ASP A 269 -18.86 -8.98 -0.05
CA ASP A 269 -18.53 -7.70 -0.70
C ASP A 269 -18.29 -7.86 -2.20
N SER A 270 -17.59 -8.93 -2.59
CA SER A 270 -17.27 -9.21 -4.00
C SER A 270 -18.53 -9.54 -4.80
N ILE A 271 -19.44 -10.32 -4.20
CA ILE A 271 -20.76 -10.63 -4.78
C ILE A 271 -21.59 -9.34 -4.91
N ALA A 272 -21.59 -8.47 -3.89
CA ALA A 272 -22.29 -7.20 -3.92
C ALA A 272 -21.75 -6.27 -5.02
N LYS A 273 -20.43 -6.17 -5.17
CA LYS A 273 -19.75 -5.38 -6.21
C LYS A 273 -20.04 -5.91 -7.62
N ALA A 274 -20.20 -7.23 -7.76
CA ALA A 274 -20.64 -7.86 -9.01
C ALA A 274 -22.12 -7.61 -9.34
N GLY A 275 -22.88 -7.00 -8.43
CA GLY A 275 -24.27 -6.57 -8.63
C GLY A 275 -25.33 -7.49 -8.02
N ASP A 276 -24.96 -8.68 -7.51
CA ASP A 276 -25.91 -9.61 -6.88
C ASP A 276 -26.11 -9.31 -5.40
N LYS A 277 -26.86 -8.25 -5.12
CA LYS A 277 -27.15 -7.80 -3.75
C LYS A 277 -27.91 -8.85 -2.92
N GLU A 278 -28.75 -9.67 -3.54
CA GLU A 278 -29.54 -10.68 -2.82
C GLU A 278 -28.68 -11.86 -2.34
N TRP A 279 -27.73 -12.31 -3.16
CA TRP A 279 -26.75 -13.30 -2.71
C TRP A 279 -25.80 -12.71 -1.67
N ALA A 280 -25.28 -11.50 -1.89
CA ALA A 280 -24.44 -10.82 -0.90
C ALA A 280 -25.14 -10.74 0.47
N LYS A 281 -26.43 -10.38 0.49
CA LYS A 281 -27.24 -10.34 1.70
C LYS A 281 -27.32 -11.69 2.42
N LYS A 282 -27.41 -12.80 1.69
CA LYS A 282 -27.39 -14.15 2.27
C LYS A 282 -26.02 -14.47 2.87
N VAL A 283 -24.93 -14.11 2.20
CA VAL A 283 -23.57 -14.35 2.70
C VAL A 283 -23.28 -13.48 3.93
N TYR A 284 -23.68 -12.21 3.94
CA TYR A 284 -23.54 -11.35 5.14
C TYR A 284 -24.29 -11.89 6.36
N LYS A 285 -25.44 -12.54 6.20
CA LYS A 285 -26.10 -13.24 7.33
C LYS A 285 -25.25 -14.38 7.87
N LYS A 286 -24.56 -15.13 7.00
CA LYS A 286 -23.59 -16.16 7.42
C LYS A 286 -22.37 -15.55 8.11
N VAL A 287 -21.96 -14.34 7.72
CA VAL A 287 -20.92 -13.58 8.42
C VAL A 287 -21.39 -13.24 9.84
N GLU A 288 -22.61 -12.71 9.99
CA GLU A 288 -23.20 -12.40 11.32
C GLU A 288 -23.21 -13.63 12.23
N GLU A 289 -23.50 -14.81 11.70
CA GLU A 289 -23.48 -16.08 12.44
C GLU A 289 -22.07 -16.56 12.84
N LYS A 290 -21.05 -16.25 12.03
CA LYS A 290 -19.66 -16.67 12.27
C LYS A 290 -18.83 -15.65 13.05
N ALA A 291 -19.25 -14.40 13.12
CA ALA A 291 -18.55 -13.32 13.79
C ALA A 291 -18.36 -13.64 15.29
N ARG A 292 -17.15 -13.40 15.82
CA ARG A 292 -16.80 -13.78 17.19
C ARG A 292 -16.45 -12.60 18.07
N ASP A 293 -15.79 -11.60 17.52
CA ASP A 293 -15.29 -10.44 18.25
C ASP A 293 -15.97 -9.14 17.81
N SER A 294 -15.66 -8.05 18.53
CA SER A 294 -16.22 -6.73 18.27
C SER A 294 -15.93 -6.23 16.85
N LEU A 295 -14.73 -6.52 16.34
CA LEU A 295 -14.23 -6.01 15.07
C LEU A 295 -14.94 -6.68 13.88
N ASP A 296 -15.17 -7.99 13.96
CA ASP A 296 -15.97 -8.74 12.97
C ASP A 296 -17.35 -8.08 12.78
N PHE A 297 -18.04 -7.79 13.88
CA PHE A 297 -19.35 -7.14 13.84
C PHE A 297 -19.26 -5.69 13.35
N ASN A 298 -18.24 -4.93 13.78
CA ASN A 298 -18.04 -3.55 13.36
C ASN A 298 -17.88 -3.44 11.83
N TRP A 299 -17.02 -4.28 11.25
CA TRP A 299 -16.76 -4.33 9.82
C TRP A 299 -17.97 -4.82 9.02
N LEU A 300 -18.68 -5.83 9.53
CA LEU A 300 -19.92 -6.30 8.92
C LEU A 300 -20.97 -5.18 8.87
N ALA A 301 -21.18 -4.47 9.97
CA ALA A 301 -22.15 -3.39 10.05
C ALA A 301 -21.83 -2.25 9.06
N TYR A 302 -20.57 -1.87 8.96
CA TYR A 302 -20.12 -0.86 7.99
C TYR A 302 -20.43 -1.28 6.55
N SER A 303 -20.16 -2.54 6.22
CA SER A 303 -20.37 -3.07 4.86
C SER A 303 -21.85 -3.22 4.52
N ILE A 304 -22.68 -3.59 5.49
CA ILE A 304 -24.14 -3.60 5.35
C ILE A 304 -24.65 -2.21 4.99
N PHE A 305 -24.17 -1.18 5.69
CA PHE A 305 -24.55 0.20 5.39
C PHE A 305 -24.06 0.62 4.00
N GLU A 306 -22.80 0.39 3.67
CA GLU A 306 -22.23 0.80 2.38
C GLU A 306 -22.95 0.14 1.18
N VAL A 307 -23.21 -1.17 1.27
CA VAL A 307 -23.76 -1.94 0.16
C VAL A 307 -25.27 -1.76 -0.01
N PHE A 308 -26.01 -1.74 1.11
CA PHE A 308 -27.48 -1.76 1.10
C PHE A 308 -28.13 -0.46 1.55
N GLY A 309 -27.40 0.43 2.23
CA GLY A 309 -27.98 1.58 2.92
C GLY A 309 -28.94 1.17 4.06
N ASP A 310 -28.89 -0.08 4.54
CA ASP A 310 -29.81 -0.58 5.57
C ASP A 310 -29.35 -0.16 6.96
N ILE A 311 -29.75 1.05 7.35
CA ILE A 311 -29.41 1.68 8.63
C ILE A 311 -29.87 0.82 9.82
N ASN A 312 -31.04 0.17 9.72
CA ASN A 312 -31.61 -0.60 10.83
C ASN A 312 -30.81 -1.88 11.06
N TRP A 313 -30.43 -2.58 9.99
CA TRP A 313 -29.59 -3.75 10.11
C TRP A 313 -28.19 -3.39 10.58
N ALA A 314 -27.56 -2.36 10.01
CA ALA A 314 -26.26 -1.87 10.45
C ALA A 314 -26.28 -1.50 11.95
N LYS A 315 -27.29 -0.75 12.42
CA LYS A 315 -27.48 -0.42 13.85
C LYS A 315 -27.56 -1.67 14.73
N LYS A 316 -28.29 -2.70 14.31
CA LYS A 316 -28.40 -3.97 15.05
C LYS A 316 -27.03 -4.65 15.17
N VAL A 317 -26.24 -4.67 14.10
CA VAL A 317 -24.92 -5.32 14.08
C VAL A 317 -23.90 -4.49 14.86
N TYR A 318 -23.91 -3.16 14.77
CA TYR A 318 -23.08 -2.30 15.63
C TYR A 318 -23.36 -2.49 17.12
N LYS A 319 -24.61 -2.71 17.53
CA LYS A 319 -24.92 -3.08 18.92
C LYS A 319 -24.30 -4.42 19.33
N GLN A 320 -24.19 -5.38 18.42
CA GLN A 320 -23.50 -6.65 18.70
C GLN A 320 -21.99 -6.42 18.84
N SER A 321 -21.41 -5.56 18.01
CA SER A 321 -20.02 -5.11 18.13
C SER A 321 -19.76 -4.45 19.49
N GLU A 322 -20.64 -3.55 19.92
CA GLU A 322 -20.54 -2.88 21.22
C GLU A 322 -20.57 -3.87 22.39
N ASN A 323 -21.49 -4.83 22.36
CA ASN A 323 -21.59 -5.85 23.41
C ASN A 323 -20.36 -6.77 23.50
N LYS A 324 -19.51 -6.79 22.46
CA LYS A 324 -18.30 -7.59 22.37
C LYS A 324 -17.02 -6.76 22.54
N ALA A 325 -17.13 -5.44 22.66
CA ALA A 325 -16.00 -4.54 22.81
C ALA A 325 -15.41 -4.67 24.23
N GLU A 326 -14.11 -4.93 24.32
CA GLU A 326 -13.43 -5.10 25.61
C GLU A 326 -12.40 -3.99 25.84
N GLY A 327 -11.67 -3.60 24.80
CA GLY A 327 -10.56 -2.65 24.86
C GLY A 327 -10.88 -1.25 24.34
N SER A 328 -10.00 -0.29 24.66
CA SER A 328 -10.11 1.10 24.18
C SER A 328 -10.22 1.19 22.66
N LEU A 329 -9.43 0.36 21.96
CA LEU A 329 -9.41 0.30 20.50
C LEU A 329 -10.76 -0.13 19.92
N ASP A 330 -11.40 -1.16 20.48
CA ASP A 330 -12.70 -1.64 19.99
C ASP A 330 -13.75 -0.53 20.01
N PHE A 331 -13.85 0.19 21.13
CA PHE A 331 -14.76 1.32 21.30
C PHE A 331 -14.42 2.48 20.36
N ASN A 332 -13.13 2.81 20.19
CA ASN A 332 -12.68 3.86 19.27
C ASN A 332 -13.08 3.56 17.81
N TRP A 333 -12.78 2.35 17.32
CA TRP A 333 -13.08 1.96 15.94
C TRP A 333 -14.58 1.83 15.69
N LEU A 334 -15.35 1.36 16.67
CA LEU A 334 -16.81 1.31 16.60
C LEU A 334 -17.40 2.72 16.52
N ALA A 335 -16.97 3.63 17.39
CA ALA A 335 -17.41 5.02 17.38
C ALA A 335 -17.11 5.71 16.06
N TYR A 336 -15.88 5.54 15.54
CA TYR A 336 -15.49 6.09 14.24
C TYR A 336 -16.39 5.53 13.13
N SER A 337 -16.64 4.22 13.10
CA SER A 337 -17.48 3.59 12.07
C SER A 337 -18.93 4.08 12.12
N ILE A 338 -19.51 4.26 13.31
CA ILE A 338 -20.84 4.84 13.48
C ILE A 338 -20.88 6.29 13.01
N SER A 339 -19.82 7.07 13.27
CA SER A 339 -19.73 8.46 12.82
C SER A 339 -19.75 8.61 11.29
N GLN A 340 -19.19 7.64 10.56
CA GLN A 340 -19.11 7.68 9.09
C GLN A 340 -20.34 7.10 8.39
N THR A 341 -21.21 6.39 9.13
CA THR A 341 -22.34 5.66 8.56
C THR A 341 -23.68 6.19 9.04
N ILE A 342 -23.95 6.06 10.33
CA ILE A 342 -25.24 6.36 10.94
C ILE A 342 -25.31 7.81 11.44
N GLU A 343 -24.14 8.40 11.73
CA GLU A 343 -24.00 9.78 12.20
C GLU A 343 -24.75 10.06 13.53
N ASP A 344 -24.90 9.03 14.39
CA ASP A 344 -25.47 9.20 15.73
C ASP A 344 -24.42 9.79 16.70
N HIS A 345 -24.30 11.11 16.71
CA HIS A 345 -23.30 11.83 17.50
C HIS A 345 -23.35 11.53 19.00
N ASN A 346 -24.53 11.27 19.57
CA ASN A 346 -24.67 10.93 20.98
C ASN A 346 -24.07 9.55 21.28
N TRP A 347 -24.32 8.59 20.40
CA TRP A 347 -23.74 7.25 20.52
C TRP A 347 -22.22 7.29 20.33
N VAL A 348 -21.74 7.99 19.30
CA VAL A 348 -20.31 8.18 19.03
C VAL A 348 -19.59 8.77 20.24
N LYS A 349 -20.15 9.84 20.82
CA LYS A 349 -19.58 10.48 22.02
C LYS A 349 -19.48 9.51 23.19
N ARG A 350 -20.56 8.77 23.50
CA ARG A 350 -20.56 7.78 24.59
C ARG A 350 -19.49 6.71 24.38
N LEU A 351 -19.31 6.23 23.15
CA LEU A 351 -18.32 5.21 22.86
C LEU A 351 -16.88 5.74 22.98
N TYR A 352 -16.61 6.99 22.60
CA TYR A 352 -15.31 7.60 22.88
C TYR A 352 -15.05 7.82 24.37
N GLU A 353 -16.08 8.14 25.17
CA GLU A 353 -15.97 8.19 26.63
C GLU A 353 -15.63 6.81 27.20
N GLU A 354 -16.27 5.74 26.72
CA GLU A 354 -15.92 4.36 27.08
C GLU A 354 -14.48 4.03 26.67
N ALA A 355 -14.07 4.40 25.46
CA ALA A 355 -12.70 4.19 24.98
C ALA A 355 -11.65 4.88 25.87
N GLU A 356 -11.92 6.12 26.30
CA GLU A 356 -11.03 6.89 27.20
C GLU A 356 -10.89 6.23 28.58
N ASN A 357 -11.98 5.61 29.07
CA ASN A 357 -12.02 4.97 30.39
C ASN A 357 -11.34 3.59 30.43
N LYS A 358 -10.99 3.01 29.27
CA LYS A 358 -10.29 1.72 29.20
C LYS A 358 -8.77 1.89 29.31
N PRO A 359 -8.07 0.88 29.86
CA PRO A 359 -6.61 0.85 29.79
C PRO A 359 -6.15 0.94 28.33
N CYS A 360 -5.26 1.90 28.07
CA CYS A 360 -4.72 2.16 26.74
C CYS A 360 -3.27 2.62 26.84
N ASN A 361 -2.49 2.28 25.81
CA ASN A 361 -1.14 2.79 25.59
C ASN A 361 -1.17 4.18 24.91
N VAL A 362 -0.01 4.84 24.82
CA VAL A 362 0.09 6.20 24.26
C VAL A 362 -0.40 6.27 22.81
N ARG A 363 -0.13 5.22 22.02
CA ARG A 363 -0.58 5.10 20.63
C ARG A 363 -2.11 5.10 20.53
N GLU A 364 -2.77 4.27 21.32
CA GLU A 364 -4.23 4.18 21.38
C GLU A 364 -4.86 5.50 21.85
N MET A 365 -4.20 6.23 22.76
CA MET A 365 -4.64 7.56 23.17
C MET A 365 -4.50 8.58 22.03
N CYS A 366 -3.45 8.50 21.23
CA CYS A 366 -3.30 9.34 20.03
C CYS A 366 -4.35 8.99 18.97
N ASP A 367 -4.62 7.70 18.75
CA ASP A 367 -5.68 7.24 17.84
C ASP A 367 -7.07 7.71 18.29
N LEU A 368 -7.35 7.72 19.61
CA LEU A 368 -8.59 8.26 20.15
C LEU A 368 -8.67 9.78 19.95
N ALA A 369 -7.58 10.52 20.20
CA ALA A 369 -7.54 11.96 19.99
C ALA A 369 -7.76 12.34 18.52
N ASP A 370 -7.15 11.60 17.59
CA ASP A 370 -7.36 11.75 16.15
C ASP A 370 -8.82 11.51 15.78
N SER A 371 -9.41 10.42 16.26
CA SER A 371 -10.82 10.10 16.03
C SER A 371 -11.77 11.18 16.55
N VAL A 372 -11.58 11.66 17.80
CA VAL A 372 -12.41 12.72 18.39
C VAL A 372 -12.26 14.03 17.62
N PHE A 373 -11.05 14.37 17.19
CA PHE A 373 -10.79 15.56 16.37
C PHE A 373 -11.52 15.48 15.02
N GLU A 374 -11.37 14.37 14.30
CA GLU A 374 -11.91 14.21 12.95
C GLU A 374 -13.45 14.10 12.94
N THR A 375 -14.04 13.49 13.96
CA THR A 375 -15.49 13.20 13.98
C THR A 375 -16.33 14.19 14.78
N LEU A 376 -15.85 14.65 15.94
CA LEU A 376 -16.58 15.55 16.83
C LEU A 376 -16.05 16.99 16.80
N GLY A 377 -14.79 17.18 16.39
CA GLY A 377 -14.13 18.49 16.39
C GLY A 377 -13.92 19.09 17.79
N ASP A 378 -14.03 18.30 18.86
CA ASP A 378 -13.90 18.78 20.24
C ASP A 378 -12.42 18.97 20.63
N LEU A 379 -11.90 20.15 20.31
CA LEU A 379 -10.50 20.52 20.59
C LEU A 379 -10.15 20.48 22.08
N ASN A 380 -11.12 20.70 22.97
CA ASN A 380 -10.86 20.70 24.41
C ASN A 380 -10.65 19.26 24.91
N TRP A 381 -11.46 18.33 24.41
CA TRP A 381 -11.30 16.92 24.70
C TRP A 381 -10.01 16.36 24.11
N VAL A 382 -9.69 16.69 22.85
CA VAL A 382 -8.42 16.32 22.21
C VAL A 382 -7.22 16.77 23.06
N LYS A 383 -7.23 18.03 23.54
CA LYS A 383 -6.18 18.54 24.44
C LYS A 383 -6.10 17.78 25.76
N LYS A 384 -7.23 17.36 26.33
CA LYS A 384 -7.29 16.56 27.56
C LYS A 384 -6.64 15.19 27.33
N ILE A 385 -6.98 14.52 26.23
CA ILE A 385 -6.41 13.21 25.87
C ILE A 385 -4.89 13.31 25.71
N TYR A 386 -4.40 14.31 24.98
CA TYR A 386 -2.95 14.50 24.81
C TYR A 386 -2.22 14.81 26.12
N ARG A 387 -2.82 15.56 27.03
CA ARG A 387 -2.24 15.79 28.35
C ARG A 387 -2.10 14.49 29.13
N SER A 388 -3.13 13.64 29.10
CA SER A 388 -3.08 12.33 29.76
C SER A 388 -2.07 11.39 29.09
N ALA A 389 -1.92 11.46 27.76
CA ALA A 389 -0.91 10.71 27.01
C ALA A 389 0.51 11.16 27.40
N GLU A 390 0.77 12.47 27.51
CA GLU A 390 2.05 13.03 27.96
C GLU A 390 2.45 12.57 29.37
N GLU A 391 1.47 12.37 30.27
CA GLU A 391 1.72 11.86 31.61
C GLU A 391 2.11 10.37 31.63
N LYS A 392 1.73 9.61 30.58
CA LYS A 392 2.06 8.18 30.44
C LYS A 392 3.29 7.91 29.56
N THR A 393 3.75 8.89 28.79
CA THR A 393 4.90 8.73 27.87
C THR A 393 6.21 8.52 28.62
N ASN A 394 6.86 7.38 28.39
CA ASN A 394 8.15 7.05 29.02
C ASN A 394 9.26 6.72 28.02
N GLU A 395 8.88 6.33 26.80
CA GLU A 395 9.80 5.86 25.76
C GLU A 395 9.89 6.84 24.58
N TYR A 396 10.98 6.75 23.81
CA TYR A 396 11.21 7.59 22.62
C TYR A 396 10.02 7.56 21.64
N SER A 397 9.52 6.36 21.33
CA SER A 397 8.42 6.15 20.38
C SER A 397 7.15 6.89 20.80
N ASP A 398 6.84 6.85 22.10
CA ASP A 398 5.65 7.49 22.66
C ASP A 398 5.70 9.02 22.50
N TYR A 399 6.87 9.62 22.78
CA TYR A 399 7.06 11.07 22.62
C TYR A 399 6.97 11.50 21.15
N SER A 400 7.51 10.70 20.22
CA SER A 400 7.43 10.99 18.78
C SER A 400 6.00 10.89 18.27
N GLU A 401 5.27 9.81 18.60
CA GLU A 401 3.88 9.62 18.18
C GLU A 401 2.96 10.72 18.72
N LEU A 402 3.13 11.09 19.98
CA LEU A 402 2.40 12.19 20.60
C LEU A 402 2.71 13.54 19.93
N ALA A 403 3.98 13.81 19.61
CA ALA A 403 4.39 15.04 18.93
C ALA A 403 3.77 15.16 17.53
N ASP A 404 3.76 14.05 16.78
CA ASP A 404 3.18 13.98 15.43
C ASP A 404 1.67 14.22 15.45
N SER A 405 0.94 13.52 16.33
CA SER A 405 -0.52 13.66 16.47
C SER A 405 -0.91 15.06 16.95
N LEU A 406 -0.21 15.61 17.95
CA LEU A 406 -0.44 16.97 18.44
C LEU A 406 -0.17 18.03 17.36
N HIS A 407 0.90 17.85 16.57
CA HIS A 407 1.19 18.75 15.45
C HIS A 407 0.09 18.70 14.39
N LYS A 408 -0.36 17.49 14.03
CA LYS A 408 -1.41 17.25 13.03
C LYS A 408 -2.72 17.94 13.43
N ASN A 409 -3.18 17.74 14.67
CA ASN A 409 -4.53 18.12 15.07
C ASN A 409 -4.62 19.53 15.68
N LEU A 410 -3.63 19.95 16.47
CA LEU A 410 -3.66 21.24 17.17
C LEU A 410 -2.74 22.30 16.55
N GLY A 411 -1.76 21.90 15.75
CA GLY A 411 -0.82 22.83 15.13
C GLY A 411 0.07 23.60 16.12
N ASP A 412 0.12 23.20 17.39
CA ASP A 412 0.90 23.85 18.44
C ASP A 412 2.40 23.53 18.27
N LYS A 413 3.06 24.32 17.42
CA LYS A 413 4.47 24.17 17.08
C LYS A 413 5.39 24.20 18.29
N LYS A 414 5.05 24.99 19.33
CA LYS A 414 5.90 25.13 20.51
C LYS A 414 5.88 23.83 21.29
N LYS A 415 4.68 23.31 21.57
CA LYS A 415 4.54 22.07 22.33
C LYS A 415 5.02 20.84 21.54
N THR A 416 4.80 20.80 20.22
CA THR A 416 5.40 19.78 19.34
C THR A 416 6.93 19.77 19.46
N GLN A 417 7.59 20.93 19.40
CA GLN A 417 9.06 21.02 19.53
C GLN A 417 9.56 20.57 20.91
N GLU A 418 8.83 20.89 21.98
CA GLU A 418 9.16 20.44 23.32
C GLU A 418 9.09 18.91 23.44
N LEU A 419 8.06 18.28 22.85
CA LEU A 419 7.92 16.82 22.83
C LEU A 419 9.01 16.12 22.01
N TYR A 420 9.39 16.65 20.84
CA TYR A 420 10.52 16.07 20.08
C TYR A 420 11.85 16.16 20.84
N LYS A 421 12.11 17.28 21.54
CA LYS A 421 13.31 17.39 22.39
C LYS A 421 13.30 16.37 23.52
N LYS A 422 12.14 16.11 24.13
CA LYS A 422 11.99 15.05 25.13
C LYS A 422 12.25 13.67 24.50
N ALA A 423 11.74 13.41 23.29
CA ALA A 423 12.04 12.19 22.55
C ALA A 423 13.56 12.02 22.36
N GLU A 424 14.23 13.02 21.77
CA GLU A 424 15.69 13.02 21.55
C GLU A 424 16.48 12.72 22.83
N SER A 425 16.14 13.37 23.94
CA SER A 425 16.81 13.13 25.24
C SER A 425 16.66 11.69 25.76
N LYS A 426 15.62 10.96 25.34
CA LYS A 426 15.41 9.56 25.69
C LYS A 426 16.14 8.60 24.74
N ALA A 427 16.45 9.02 23.52
CA ALA A 427 17.28 8.26 22.59
C ALA A 427 18.76 8.26 23.03
N GLU A 428 19.26 9.37 23.57
CA GLU A 428 20.65 9.52 24.03
C GLU A 428 20.99 8.67 25.27
N VAL A 429 19.99 8.23 26.05
CA VAL A 429 20.20 7.38 27.24
C VAL A 429 20.38 5.90 26.87
N ILE A 430 20.12 5.52 25.62
CA ILE A 430 20.16 4.13 25.12
C ILE A 430 21.43 3.86 24.27
N SER A 431 22.22 4.90 23.95
CA SER A 431 23.56 4.79 23.33
C SER A 431 24.67 4.71 24.38
#